data_AF-A0A3P7J025-F1
#
_entry.id   AF-A0A3P7J025-F1
#
_cell.length_a   1.000
_cell.length_b   1.000
_cell.length_c   1.000
_cell.angle_alpha   90.00
_cell.angle_beta   90.00
_cell.angle_gamma   90.00
#
_symmetry.space_group_name_H-M   'P 1'
#
loop_
_entity.id
_entity.type
_entity.pdbx_description
1 polymer ?
#
loop_
_entity_poly.entity_id
_entity_poly.type
_entity_poly.pdbx_seq_one_letter_code
_entity_poly.pdbx_strand_id
1 'polypeptide(L)'
;MYETLGFEACVYILNQAEMQIVVCDAVSKAMGLIERKPTCPHLKYLVVMEPITDELRAASEEYGVRVMTMQELEKIGHDAKNRPEHLPPKPEDLATICYTSGTTGTPKGVMLTHANVVADTVCLEFFKHTGFCSAVSCITHALLFRETSVFLLKISKNFDQQLFLLCHVFSIDCMISFYKFSPQVMSEVNKSYVKKALFNIAVAYKAHEMQKLVSILLIDLALSFEKMDSLTILCSRKGDIRLLVEDIKELRPTIVPVVPRVLNRLYDKVMSEVNKSYVKKALFNIAVAYKAHEMQNFIVRKDGFFDNLVFKKVRESRVRLMVTGSAPLSENVLTFVRAAMGCVVVEGYGQTECVACATVSMEGDSNAGHVGMVIPSASIKLVDVPELGYFAKDEAGEICIKGPIVFRGYYQNDELTKEVLDEDGWLHTGDIGRWLKEGTLKIVDRKKHIFKLAQ
;
A
#
# COMPACT_ATOMS: atom_id res chain seq x y z
N MET A 1 -10.50 -8.20 -9.90
CA MET A 1 -9.33 -9.11 -9.95
C MET A 1 -8.12 -8.35 -10.44
N TYR A 2 -6.91 -8.69 -10.00
CA TYR A 2 -5.68 -8.15 -10.63
C TYR A 2 -5.56 -8.70 -12.05
N GLU A 3 -5.04 -7.92 -13.00
CA GLU A 3 -4.86 -8.38 -14.39
C GLU A 3 -3.84 -9.53 -14.51
N THR A 4 -2.93 -9.67 -13.55
CA THR A 4 -1.85 -10.68 -13.55
C THR A 4 -2.11 -11.91 -12.68
N LEU A 5 -3.10 -11.91 -11.78
CA LEU A 5 -3.52 -13.12 -11.09
C LEU A 5 -4.54 -13.81 -12.01
N GLY A 6 -4.09 -14.87 -12.68
CA GLY A 6 -4.97 -15.67 -13.54
C GLY A 6 -6.13 -16.28 -12.77
N PHE A 7 -7.19 -16.68 -13.47
CA PHE A 7 -8.37 -17.27 -12.84
C PHE A 7 -8.06 -18.50 -11.98
N GLU A 8 -7.03 -19.28 -12.31
CA GLU A 8 -6.57 -20.42 -11.50
C GLU A 8 -6.17 -20.00 -10.07
N ALA A 9 -5.43 -18.90 -9.94
CA ALA A 9 -5.07 -18.35 -8.64
C ALA A 9 -6.31 -17.89 -7.86
N CYS A 10 -7.30 -17.31 -8.56
CA CYS A 10 -8.55 -16.88 -7.94
C CYS A 10 -9.38 -18.08 -7.45
N VAL A 11 -9.50 -19.15 -8.24
CA VAL A 11 -10.19 -20.39 -7.83
C VAL A 11 -9.51 -20.99 -6.60
N TYR A 12 -8.18 -21.05 -6.59
CA TYR A 12 -7.41 -21.49 -5.43
C TYR A 12 -7.75 -20.68 -4.17
N ILE A 13 -7.72 -19.35 -4.26
CA ILE A 13 -8.03 -18.46 -3.13
C ILE A 13 -9.48 -18.62 -2.65
N LEU A 14 -10.44 -18.67 -3.59
CA LEU A 14 -11.86 -18.82 -3.27
C LEU A 14 -12.13 -20.11 -2.50
N ASN A 15 -11.46 -21.19 -2.89
CA ASN A 15 -11.61 -22.48 -2.24
C ASN A 15 -10.89 -22.52 -0.89
N GLN A 16 -9.65 -22.05 -0.82
CA GLN A 16 -8.88 -22.03 0.44
C GLN A 16 -9.60 -21.21 1.51
N ALA A 17 -10.15 -20.04 1.14
CA ALA A 17 -10.85 -19.14 2.05
C ALA A 17 -12.38 -19.37 2.12
N GLU A 18 -12.89 -20.45 1.49
CA GLU A 18 -14.32 -20.83 1.47
C GLU A 18 -15.27 -19.66 1.14
N MET A 19 -14.88 -18.87 0.15
CA MET A 19 -15.46 -17.56 -0.07
C MET A 19 -16.85 -17.61 -0.72
N GLN A 20 -17.76 -16.80 -0.18
CA GLN A 20 -19.15 -16.75 -0.66
C GLN A 20 -19.45 -15.55 -1.54
N ILE A 21 -18.74 -14.44 -1.35
CA ILE A 21 -19.02 -13.15 -1.99
C ILE A 21 -17.75 -12.61 -2.63
N VAL A 22 -17.84 -12.23 -3.90
CA VAL A 22 -16.74 -11.62 -4.65
C VAL A 22 -17.20 -10.32 -5.28
N VAL A 23 -16.39 -9.27 -5.14
CA VAL A 23 -16.62 -7.97 -5.78
C VAL A 23 -15.71 -7.86 -7.01
N CYS A 24 -16.30 -7.68 -8.18
CA CYS A 24 -15.61 -7.53 -9.46
C CYS A 24 -15.72 -6.09 -9.97
N ASP A 25 -14.58 -5.54 -10.35
CA ASP A 25 -14.48 -4.22 -10.98
C ASP A 25 -14.99 -4.21 -12.43
N ALA A 26 -15.02 -5.36 -13.11
CA ALA A 26 -15.47 -5.47 -14.49
C ALA A 26 -16.37 -6.71 -14.75
N VAL A 27 -17.27 -6.62 -15.73
CA VAL A 27 -18.15 -7.73 -16.14
C VAL A 27 -17.36 -8.94 -16.62
N SER A 28 -16.29 -8.74 -17.41
CA SER A 28 -15.44 -9.82 -17.91
C SER A 28 -14.83 -10.68 -16.80
N LYS A 29 -14.50 -10.05 -15.67
CA LYS A 29 -13.97 -10.72 -14.48
C LYS A 29 -15.06 -11.52 -13.75
N ALA A 30 -16.26 -10.96 -13.63
CA ALA A 30 -17.40 -11.69 -13.09
C ALA A 30 -17.75 -12.91 -13.95
N MET A 31 -17.76 -12.76 -15.28
CA MET A 31 -17.99 -13.86 -16.23
C MET A 31 -16.96 -14.97 -16.07
N GLY A 32 -15.66 -14.67 -16.07
CA GLY A 32 -14.68 -15.73 -15.94
C GLY A 32 -14.71 -16.47 -14.58
N LEU A 33 -15.22 -15.84 -13.52
CA LEU A 33 -15.47 -16.53 -12.24
C LEU A 33 -16.75 -17.37 -12.27
N ILE A 34 -17.81 -16.88 -12.94
CA ILE A 34 -19.09 -17.60 -13.02
C ILE A 34 -18.96 -18.90 -13.82
N GLU A 35 -18.23 -18.87 -14.93
CA GLU A 35 -17.92 -20.06 -15.73
C GLU A 35 -17.13 -21.12 -14.94
N ARG A 36 -16.41 -20.69 -13.91
CA ARG A 36 -15.63 -21.56 -13.01
C ARG A 36 -16.38 -21.95 -11.74
N LYS A 37 -17.65 -21.57 -11.60
CA LYS A 37 -18.52 -21.95 -10.47
C LYS A 37 -18.50 -23.45 -10.14
N PRO A 38 -18.43 -24.40 -11.12
CA PRO A 38 -18.31 -25.83 -10.80
C PRO A 38 -17.10 -26.18 -9.93
N THR A 39 -16.02 -25.39 -10.02
CA THR A 39 -14.80 -25.54 -9.22
C THR A 39 -14.76 -24.65 -7.97
N CYS A 40 -15.77 -23.79 -7.78
CA CYS A 40 -15.89 -22.84 -6.66
C CYS A 40 -17.21 -23.10 -5.89
N PRO A 41 -17.33 -24.18 -5.11
CA PRO A 41 -18.58 -24.59 -4.49
C PRO A 41 -19.17 -23.53 -3.54
N HIS A 42 -18.32 -22.77 -2.85
CA HIS A 42 -18.73 -21.78 -1.86
C HIS A 42 -19.23 -20.46 -2.46
N LEU A 43 -18.87 -20.14 -3.72
CA LEU A 43 -19.24 -18.88 -4.37
C LEU A 43 -20.77 -18.79 -4.54
N LYS A 44 -21.39 -17.78 -3.91
CA LYS A 44 -22.86 -17.57 -3.94
C LYS A 44 -23.25 -16.22 -4.54
N TYR A 45 -22.39 -15.20 -4.38
CA TYR A 45 -22.69 -13.84 -4.79
C TYR A 45 -21.53 -13.21 -5.57
N LEU A 46 -21.87 -12.55 -6.67
CA LEU A 46 -20.99 -11.67 -7.42
C LEU A 46 -21.53 -10.24 -7.36
N VAL A 47 -20.72 -9.32 -6.87
CA VAL A 47 -21.04 -7.88 -6.87
C VAL A 47 -20.22 -7.24 -7.99
N VAL A 48 -20.84 -6.55 -8.92
CA VAL A 48 -20.16 -5.96 -10.10
C VAL A 48 -20.26 -4.44 -10.04
N MET A 49 -19.13 -3.76 -10.25
CA MET A 49 -19.09 -2.29 -10.23
C MET A 49 -19.57 -1.65 -11.54
N GLU A 50 -19.56 -2.42 -12.63
CA GLU A 50 -20.11 -2.05 -13.94
C GLU A 50 -21.58 -2.48 -14.09
N PRO A 51 -22.32 -1.87 -15.04
CA PRO A 51 -23.64 -2.36 -15.41
C PRO A 51 -23.62 -3.84 -15.81
N ILE A 52 -24.51 -4.63 -15.21
CA ILE A 52 -24.64 -6.07 -15.49
C ILE A 52 -25.21 -6.25 -16.91
N THR A 53 -24.53 -7.04 -17.73
CA THR A 53 -25.00 -7.38 -19.08
C THR A 53 -25.98 -8.55 -19.08
N ASP A 54 -26.75 -8.71 -20.15
CA ASP A 54 -27.71 -9.82 -20.28
C ASP A 54 -27.01 -11.18 -20.30
N GLU A 55 -25.79 -11.26 -20.86
CA GLU A 55 -24.99 -12.49 -20.85
C GLU A 55 -24.61 -12.90 -19.42
N LEU A 56 -24.20 -11.94 -18.59
CA LEU A 56 -23.88 -12.20 -17.20
C LEU A 56 -25.12 -12.61 -16.39
N ARG A 57 -26.30 -12.05 -16.70
CA ARG A 57 -27.57 -12.48 -16.09
C ARG A 57 -27.92 -13.92 -16.47
N ALA A 58 -27.84 -14.26 -17.76
CA ALA A 58 -28.12 -15.63 -18.21
C ALA A 58 -27.18 -16.66 -17.56
N ALA A 59 -25.88 -16.38 -17.52
CA ALA A 59 -24.91 -17.25 -16.84
C ALA A 59 -25.17 -17.34 -15.33
N SER A 60 -25.66 -16.25 -14.70
CA SER A 60 -25.99 -16.25 -13.28
C SER A 60 -27.13 -17.20 -12.92
N GLU A 61 -28.14 -17.28 -13.79
CA GLU A 61 -29.27 -18.21 -13.66
C GLU A 61 -28.84 -19.65 -13.90
N GLU A 62 -28.01 -19.88 -14.93
CA GLU A 62 -27.48 -21.21 -15.27
C GLU A 62 -26.64 -21.82 -14.13
N TYR A 63 -25.70 -21.04 -13.60
CA TYR A 63 -24.76 -21.50 -12.58
C TYR A 63 -25.24 -21.30 -11.13
N GLY A 64 -26.43 -20.70 -10.94
CA GLY A 64 -27.03 -20.48 -9.63
C GLY A 64 -26.26 -19.51 -8.73
N VAL A 65 -25.62 -18.49 -9.32
CA VAL A 65 -24.86 -17.46 -8.59
C VAL A 65 -25.65 -16.15 -8.62
N ARG A 66 -25.85 -15.50 -7.49
CA ARG A 66 -26.57 -14.22 -7.45
C ARG A 66 -25.64 -13.09 -7.87
N VAL A 67 -25.97 -12.41 -8.96
CA VAL A 67 -25.23 -11.22 -9.41
C VAL A 67 -26.00 -9.95 -9.02
N MET A 68 -25.30 -8.93 -8.52
CA MET A 68 -25.84 -7.61 -8.24
C MET A 68 -24.81 -6.52 -8.50
N THR A 69 -25.27 -5.31 -8.74
CA THR A 69 -24.41 -4.12 -8.84
C THR A 69 -24.02 -3.63 -7.46
N MET A 70 -22.96 -2.81 -7.39
CA MET A 70 -22.59 -2.13 -6.13
C MET A 70 -23.74 -1.23 -5.62
N GLN A 71 -24.46 -0.54 -6.51
CA GLN A 71 -25.57 0.33 -6.13
C GLN A 71 -26.76 -0.47 -5.56
N GLU A 72 -27.05 -1.65 -6.12
CA GLU A 72 -28.08 -2.55 -5.57
C GLU A 72 -27.69 -3.06 -4.18
N LEU A 73 -26.42 -3.44 -3.97
CA LEU A 73 -25.91 -3.85 -2.67
C LEU A 73 -26.02 -2.72 -1.63
N GLU A 74 -25.63 -1.49 -2.00
CA GLU A 74 -25.76 -0.30 -1.16
C GLU A 74 -27.23 -0.05 -0.76
N LYS A 75 -28.16 -0.18 -1.72
CA LYS A 75 -29.60 -0.03 -1.47
C LYS A 75 -30.12 -1.10 -0.49
N ILE A 76 -29.70 -2.36 -0.66
CA ILE A 76 -30.05 -3.46 0.27
C ILE A 76 -29.56 -3.11 1.69
N GLY A 77 -28.32 -2.63 1.82
CA GLY A 77 -27.77 -2.21 3.10
C GLY A 77 -28.48 -1.01 3.72
N HIS A 78 -28.85 -0.02 2.91
CA HIS A 78 -29.60 1.16 3.34
C HIS A 78 -30.98 0.77 3.89
N ASP A 79 -31.73 -0.03 3.13
CA ASP A 79 -33.11 -0.41 3.42
C ASP A 79 -33.23 -1.53 4.49
N ALA A 80 -32.11 -2.09 4.94
CA ALA A 80 -32.08 -3.14 5.95
C ALA A 80 -32.62 -2.63 7.31
N LYS A 81 -33.75 -3.22 7.74
CA LYS A 81 -34.43 -2.87 9.01
C LYS A 81 -33.80 -3.52 10.24
N ASN A 82 -33.18 -4.69 10.08
CA ASN A 82 -32.57 -5.47 11.17
C ASN A 82 -31.06 -5.44 11.02
N ARG A 83 -30.44 -4.27 11.18
CA ARG A 83 -28.99 -4.16 11.13
C ARG A 83 -28.40 -4.90 12.33
N PRO A 84 -27.38 -5.76 12.14
CA PRO A 84 -26.71 -6.40 13.26
C PRO A 84 -26.12 -5.34 14.19
N GLU A 85 -26.07 -5.66 15.48
CA GLU A 85 -25.41 -4.80 16.46
C GLU A 85 -23.96 -4.56 16.05
N HIS A 86 -23.49 -3.33 16.23
CA HIS A 86 -22.10 -3.00 15.94
C HIS A 86 -21.18 -3.73 16.92
N LEU A 87 -20.38 -4.65 16.39
CA LEU A 87 -19.40 -5.41 17.16
C LEU A 87 -17.99 -4.93 16.78
N PRO A 88 -17.37 -4.05 17.59
CA PRO A 88 -16.03 -3.57 17.29
C PRO A 88 -15.02 -4.75 17.39
N PRO A 89 -14.04 -4.80 16.49
CA PRO A 89 -13.02 -5.85 16.51
C PRO A 89 -12.08 -5.70 17.71
N LYS A 90 -11.52 -6.80 18.17
CA LYS A 90 -10.38 -6.81 19.11
C LYS A 90 -9.07 -6.64 18.31
N PRO A 91 -8.00 -6.12 18.93
CA PRO A 91 -6.71 -5.95 18.24
C PRO A 91 -6.18 -7.24 17.61
N GLU A 92 -6.41 -8.39 18.24
CA GLU A 92 -5.93 -9.71 17.79
C GLU A 92 -6.83 -10.35 16.71
N ASP A 93 -8.00 -9.76 16.44
CA ASP A 93 -8.88 -10.24 15.38
C ASP A 93 -8.22 -9.99 14.00
N LEU A 94 -8.40 -10.94 13.08
CA LEU A 94 -7.96 -10.77 11.70
C LEU A 94 -8.71 -9.61 11.05
N ALA A 95 -7.95 -8.62 10.57
CA ALA A 95 -8.46 -7.52 9.77
C ALA A 95 -8.53 -7.91 8.30
N THR A 96 -7.45 -8.52 7.80
CA THR A 96 -7.40 -8.97 6.41
C THR A 96 -6.48 -10.16 6.17
N ILE A 97 -6.73 -10.87 5.07
CA ILE A 97 -5.80 -11.85 4.50
C ILE A 97 -5.40 -11.33 3.12
N CYS A 98 -4.12 -11.04 2.95
CA CYS A 98 -3.56 -10.52 1.71
C CYS A 98 -2.83 -11.63 0.96
N TYR A 99 -3.36 -12.07 -0.18
CA TYR A 99 -2.70 -13.10 -0.97
C TYR A 99 -1.57 -12.53 -1.83
N THR A 100 -0.35 -13.00 -1.59
CA THR A 100 0.84 -12.64 -2.37
C THR A 100 1.19 -13.73 -3.37
N SER A 101 1.65 -13.35 -4.57
CA SER A 101 2.17 -14.29 -5.56
C SER A 101 3.56 -14.76 -5.12
N GLY A 102 3.63 -15.82 -4.32
CA GLY A 102 4.90 -16.39 -3.90
C GLY A 102 5.74 -16.88 -5.09
N THR A 103 7.06 -16.99 -4.91
CA THR A 103 8.00 -17.55 -5.90
C THR A 103 7.69 -19.00 -6.31
N THR A 104 6.81 -19.67 -5.56
CA THR A 104 6.38 -21.07 -5.73
C THR A 104 5.15 -21.22 -6.64
N GLY A 105 4.63 -20.14 -7.25
CA GLY A 105 3.50 -20.17 -8.18
C GLY A 105 2.12 -20.15 -7.51
N THR A 106 1.97 -20.78 -6.34
CA THR A 106 0.72 -20.74 -5.56
C THR A 106 0.64 -19.50 -4.66
N PRO A 107 -0.46 -18.73 -4.68
CA PRO A 107 -0.63 -17.58 -3.79
C PRO A 107 -0.63 -17.96 -2.31
N LYS A 108 -0.09 -17.08 -1.46
CA LYS A 108 0.03 -17.28 -0.01
C LYS A 108 -0.74 -16.21 0.74
N GLY A 109 -1.69 -16.60 1.60
CA GLY A 109 -2.53 -15.64 2.32
C GLY A 109 -1.87 -15.09 3.58
N VAL A 110 -1.32 -13.88 3.53
CA VAL A 110 -0.72 -13.20 4.69
C VAL A 110 -1.82 -12.76 5.66
N MET A 111 -1.85 -13.30 6.88
CA MET A 111 -2.85 -12.95 7.89
C MET A 111 -2.45 -11.70 8.70
N LEU A 112 -3.15 -10.59 8.47
CA LEU A 112 -2.94 -9.32 9.17
C LEU A 112 -4.08 -9.07 10.16
N THR A 113 -3.71 -8.80 11.42
CA THR A 113 -4.64 -8.42 12.49
C THR A 113 -4.92 -6.92 12.48
N HIS A 114 -5.96 -6.49 13.21
CA HIS A 114 -6.19 -5.07 13.43
C HIS A 114 -4.98 -4.40 14.09
N ALA A 115 -4.37 -5.03 15.10
CA ALA A 115 -3.17 -4.52 15.75
C ALA A 115 -2.02 -4.28 14.77
N ASN A 116 -1.79 -5.20 13.82
CA ASN A 116 -0.75 -5.05 12.81
C ASN A 116 -0.95 -3.77 11.98
N VAL A 117 -2.15 -3.62 11.42
CA VAL A 117 -2.49 -2.47 10.56
C VAL A 117 -2.40 -1.16 11.34
N VAL A 118 -2.89 -1.13 12.57
CA VAL A 118 -2.82 0.05 13.44
C VAL A 118 -1.38 0.41 13.77
N ALA A 119 -0.54 -0.56 14.12
CA ALA A 119 0.84 -0.33 14.50
C ALA A 119 1.64 0.31 13.36
N ASP A 120 1.49 -0.16 12.12
CA ASP A 120 2.16 0.39 10.95
C ASP A 120 1.64 1.80 10.61
N THR A 121 0.33 2.00 10.71
CA THR A 121 -0.32 3.30 10.42
C THR A 121 0.08 4.39 11.41
N VAL A 122 -0.07 4.12 12.71
CA VAL A 122 0.15 5.11 13.77
C VAL A 122 1.63 5.49 13.86
N CYS A 123 2.51 4.55 13.54
CA CYS A 123 3.94 4.79 13.48
C CYS A 123 4.31 5.96 12.53
N LEU A 124 3.55 6.14 11.45
CA LEU A 124 3.78 7.20 10.48
C LEU A 124 3.18 8.54 10.90
N GLU A 125 2.29 8.54 11.90
CA GLU A 125 1.84 9.76 12.55
C GLU A 125 2.88 10.35 13.50
N PHE A 126 3.86 9.57 13.97
CA PHE A 126 4.96 10.06 14.81
C PHE A 126 5.77 11.17 14.11
N PHE A 127 5.80 11.16 12.78
CA PHE A 127 6.46 12.17 11.97
C PHE A 127 5.65 13.49 11.83
N LYS A 128 4.45 13.61 12.42
CA LYS A 128 3.65 14.87 12.41
C LYS A 128 4.41 16.09 12.97
N HIS A 129 5.41 15.86 13.82
CA HIS A 129 6.24 16.93 14.40
C HIS A 129 7.54 17.22 13.63
N THR A 130 7.85 16.45 12.57
CA THR A 130 9.07 16.62 11.75
C THR A 130 8.82 17.33 10.42
N GLY A 131 7.73 18.11 10.28
CA GLY A 131 7.30 18.67 8.98
C GLY A 131 6.62 17.65 8.06
N PHE A 132 6.68 16.37 8.43
CA PHE A 132 6.02 15.27 7.75
C PHE A 132 4.50 15.40 7.90
N CYS A 133 3.84 15.69 6.79
CA CYS A 133 2.40 15.84 6.73
C CYS A 133 1.71 14.54 7.17
N SER A 134 0.52 14.63 7.78
CA SER A 134 -0.40 13.52 8.15
C SER A 134 -0.82 12.61 7.00
N ALA A 135 -0.24 12.80 5.81
CA ALA A 135 -0.57 12.15 4.58
C ALA A 135 0.18 10.84 4.33
N VAL A 136 1.34 10.64 4.95
CA VAL A 136 2.10 9.38 4.80
C VAL A 136 1.40 8.22 5.49
N SER A 137 0.69 8.49 6.60
CA SER A 137 -0.21 7.53 7.25
C SER A 137 -1.31 7.01 6.28
N CYS A 138 -1.90 7.90 5.48
CA CYS A 138 -2.87 7.51 4.44
C CYS A 138 -2.23 6.74 3.28
N ILE A 139 -0.97 7.04 2.95
CA ILE A 139 -0.23 6.39 1.87
C ILE A 139 0.11 4.95 2.22
N THR A 140 0.41 4.63 3.47
CA THR A 140 0.73 3.25 3.86
C THR A 140 -0.48 2.34 3.81
N HIS A 141 -1.66 2.85 4.17
CA HIS A 141 -2.93 2.21 3.83
C HIS A 141 -3.07 2.07 2.31
N ALA A 142 -2.88 3.15 1.53
CA ALA A 142 -3.00 3.08 0.08
C ALA A 142 -1.97 2.15 -0.59
N LEU A 143 -0.78 1.97 -0.02
CA LEU A 143 0.30 1.10 -0.50
C LEU A 143 0.03 -0.36 -0.13
N LEU A 144 -0.45 -0.63 1.09
CA LEU A 144 -1.12 -1.89 1.43
C LEU A 144 -2.16 -2.21 0.36
N PHE A 145 -3.08 -1.28 0.06
CA PHE A 145 -4.14 -1.42 -0.95
C PHE A 145 -3.69 -1.40 -2.41
N ARG A 146 -2.42 -1.07 -2.70
CA ARG A 146 -1.86 -0.99 -4.06
C ARG A 146 -1.01 -2.22 -4.40
N GLU A 147 -0.32 -2.80 -3.43
CA GLU A 147 0.44 -4.01 -3.63
C GLU A 147 -0.48 -5.24 -3.62
N THR A 148 -0.73 -5.77 -4.82
CA THR A 148 -0.83 -7.21 -5.12
C THR A 148 -1.47 -8.06 -4.03
N SER A 149 -2.66 -7.66 -3.60
CA SER A 149 -3.38 -8.39 -2.57
C SER A 149 -4.83 -8.45 -2.98
N VAL A 150 -5.30 -9.67 -3.22
CA VAL A 150 -6.70 -9.97 -3.01
C VAL A 150 -6.97 -9.69 -1.53
N PHE A 151 -7.80 -8.69 -1.24
CA PHE A 151 -8.16 -8.35 0.13
C PHE A 151 -9.32 -9.23 0.56
N LEU A 152 -9.13 -9.95 1.65
CA LEU A 152 -10.21 -10.55 2.39
C LEU A 152 -10.58 -9.64 3.56
N LEU A 153 -11.74 -8.97 3.51
CA LEU A 153 -12.24 -8.20 4.66
C LEU A 153 -13.18 -9.08 5.48
N LYS A 154 -12.92 -9.21 6.80
CA LYS A 154 -13.84 -9.84 7.75
C LYS A 154 -14.63 -8.73 8.47
N ILE A 155 -15.87 -8.50 8.06
CA ILE A 155 -16.65 -7.32 8.50
C ILE A 155 -17.45 -7.58 9.81
N SER A 156 -17.51 -8.81 10.32
CA SER A 156 -18.18 -9.07 11.61
C SER A 156 -17.77 -10.39 12.25
N LYS A 157 -17.79 -10.43 13.59
CA LYS A 157 -17.62 -11.64 14.41
C LYS A 157 -18.85 -12.55 14.41
N ASN A 158 -20.03 -12.03 14.08
CA ASN A 158 -21.32 -12.74 14.16
C ASN A 158 -21.75 -13.41 12.85
N PHE A 159 -21.00 -13.25 11.77
CA PHE A 159 -21.21 -14.01 10.54
C PHE A 159 -20.14 -15.09 10.46
N ASP A 160 -20.55 -16.34 10.73
CA ASP A 160 -19.74 -17.51 10.43
C ASP A 160 -19.25 -17.41 8.97
N GLN A 161 -17.92 -17.32 8.81
CA GLN A 161 -17.20 -17.48 7.54
C GLN A 161 -17.70 -16.65 6.33
N GLN A 162 -17.80 -15.32 6.43
CA GLN A 162 -17.90 -14.47 5.22
C GLN A 162 -16.67 -13.56 5.08
N LEU A 163 -15.69 -14.04 4.32
CA LEU A 163 -14.57 -13.27 3.77
C LEU A 163 -15.01 -12.70 2.41
N PHE A 164 -14.83 -11.39 2.20
CA PHE A 164 -15.15 -10.72 0.93
C PHE A 164 -13.91 -10.59 0.05
N LEU A 165 -13.98 -10.99 -1.22
CA LEU A 165 -12.89 -10.80 -2.19
C LEU A 165 -13.01 -9.38 -2.76
N LEU A 166 -12.20 -8.43 -2.30
CA LEU A 166 -12.11 -7.14 -2.96
C LEU A 166 -11.08 -7.20 -4.08
N CYS A 167 -11.59 -7.12 -5.31
CA CYS A 167 -10.84 -7.49 -6.48
C CYS A 167 -10.57 -6.23 -7.30
N HIS A 168 -9.52 -5.50 -6.89
CA HIS A 168 -9.01 -4.21 -7.38
C HIS A 168 -9.63 -2.93 -6.78
N VAL A 169 -8.70 -2.07 -6.34
CA VAL A 169 -8.71 -0.61 -6.10
C VAL A 169 -10.05 -0.01 -5.69
N PHE A 170 -10.08 0.60 -4.50
CA PHE A 170 -10.99 1.70 -4.21
C PHE A 170 -10.94 2.69 -5.38
N SER A 171 -11.85 2.55 -6.33
CA SER A 171 -12.15 3.59 -7.30
C SER A 171 -12.41 4.85 -6.48
N ILE A 172 -11.98 6.02 -6.98
CA ILE A 172 -12.39 7.32 -6.44
C ILE A 172 -13.92 7.33 -6.23
N ASP A 173 -14.68 6.65 -7.09
CA ASP A 173 -16.14 6.52 -6.98
C ASP A 173 -16.58 5.62 -5.81
N CYS A 174 -15.82 4.59 -5.43
CA CYS A 174 -16.09 3.78 -4.23
C CYS A 174 -15.77 4.55 -2.94
N MET A 175 -14.76 5.42 -2.95
CA MET A 175 -14.49 6.37 -1.86
C MET A 175 -15.56 7.47 -1.77
N ILE A 176 -16.08 7.94 -2.91
CA ILE A 176 -17.20 8.89 -2.98
C ILE A 176 -18.53 8.25 -2.53
N SER A 177 -18.77 6.97 -2.82
CA SER A 177 -19.94 6.24 -2.30
C SER A 177 -19.88 6.06 -0.78
N PHE A 178 -18.70 5.75 -0.22
CA PHE A 178 -18.48 5.76 1.23
C PHE A 178 -18.72 7.16 1.84
N TYR A 179 -18.36 8.22 1.10
CA TYR A 179 -18.60 9.61 1.48
C TYR A 179 -20.09 9.98 1.55
N LYS A 180 -20.98 9.33 0.78
CA LYS A 180 -22.44 9.53 0.91
C LYS A 180 -23.05 8.86 2.15
N PHE A 181 -22.38 7.85 2.71
CA PHE A 181 -22.76 7.23 3.99
C PHE A 181 -22.44 8.11 5.21
N SER A 182 -21.43 8.98 5.07
CA SER A 182 -20.84 9.80 6.14
C SER A 182 -21.75 10.89 6.76
N PRO A 183 -22.59 11.64 6.02
CA PRO A 183 -23.29 12.79 6.60
C PRO A 183 -24.27 12.43 7.71
N GLN A 184 -24.91 11.25 7.60
CA GLN A 184 -25.82 10.74 8.63
C GLN A 184 -25.07 10.28 9.88
N VAL A 185 -23.97 9.53 9.73
CA VAL A 185 -23.11 9.08 10.84
C VAL A 185 -22.44 10.26 11.55
N MET A 186 -21.99 11.26 10.79
CA MET A 186 -21.33 12.47 11.31
C MET A 186 -22.28 13.39 12.07
N SER A 187 -23.58 13.37 11.78
CA SER A 187 -24.58 14.14 12.52
C SER A 187 -24.76 13.68 13.97
N GLU A 188 -24.40 12.43 14.28
CA GLU A 188 -24.51 11.85 15.63
C GLU A 188 -23.24 12.05 16.49
N VAL A 189 -22.11 12.44 15.89
CA VAL A 189 -20.83 12.64 16.59
C VAL A 189 -20.72 14.08 17.10
N ASN A 190 -21.19 14.30 18.33
CA ASN A 190 -21.25 15.61 18.99
C ASN A 190 -19.85 16.27 19.17
N LYS A 191 -19.72 17.59 18.97
CA LYS A 191 -18.45 18.37 19.11
C LYS A 191 -17.82 18.29 20.52
N SER A 192 -18.59 17.96 21.55
CA SER A 192 -18.08 17.67 22.91
C SER A 192 -17.26 16.37 22.96
N TYR A 193 -17.58 15.40 22.10
CA TYR A 193 -16.96 14.08 22.04
C TYR A 193 -15.52 14.14 21.51
N VAL A 194 -15.24 15.03 20.53
CA VAL A 194 -13.88 15.22 19.96
C VAL A 194 -12.91 15.81 20.99
N LYS A 195 -13.36 16.79 21.80
CA LYS A 195 -12.54 17.33 22.91
C LYS A 195 -12.30 16.28 24.01
N LYS A 196 -13.30 15.44 24.31
CA LYS A 196 -13.15 14.30 25.24
C LYS A 196 -12.23 13.22 24.67
N ALA A 197 -12.26 12.95 23.36
CA ALA A 197 -11.40 11.98 22.69
C ALA A 197 -9.92 12.38 22.73
N LEU A 198 -9.60 13.64 22.43
CA LEU A 198 -8.23 14.16 22.53
C LEU A 198 -7.69 14.17 23.97
N PHE A 199 -8.54 14.49 24.95
CA PHE A 199 -8.18 14.39 26.37
C PHE A 199 -7.96 12.94 26.81
N ASN A 200 -8.80 12.01 26.33
CA ASN A 200 -8.68 10.58 26.63
C ASN A 200 -7.47 9.92 25.94
N ILE A 201 -7.01 10.41 24.79
CA ILE A 201 -5.76 9.98 24.13
C ILE A 201 -4.54 10.32 25.00
N ALA A 202 -4.50 11.54 25.56
CA ALA A 202 -3.44 11.95 26.47
C ALA A 202 -3.42 11.16 27.80
N VAL A 203 -4.59 10.69 28.26
CA VAL A 203 -4.74 9.86 29.45
C VAL A 203 -4.44 8.38 29.18
N ALA A 204 -4.83 7.85 28.00
CA ALA A 204 -4.63 6.44 27.62
C ALA A 204 -3.15 6.10 27.38
N TYR A 205 -2.36 7.06 26.86
CA TYR A 205 -0.90 6.91 26.73
C TYR A 205 -0.19 6.72 28.08
N LYS A 206 -0.85 7.11 29.18
CA LYS A 206 -0.35 7.00 30.55
C LYS A 206 -0.90 5.80 31.33
N ALA A 207 -1.87 5.06 30.79
CA ALA A 207 -2.68 4.09 31.55
C ALA A 207 -2.80 2.67 30.94
N HIS A 208 -2.12 2.36 29.82
CA HIS A 208 -2.15 1.01 29.18
C HIS A 208 -3.56 0.44 28.89
N GLU A 209 -4.59 1.27 28.68
CA GLU A 209 -5.93 0.79 28.30
C GLU A 209 -6.17 0.93 26.79
N MET A 210 -5.94 -0.16 26.05
CA MET A 210 -5.96 -0.23 24.57
C MET A 210 -7.37 -0.30 23.96
N GLN A 211 -8.42 -0.56 24.75
CA GLN A 211 -9.81 -0.73 24.25
C GLN A 211 -10.44 0.56 23.69
N LYS A 212 -9.97 1.75 24.10
CA LYS A 212 -10.48 3.04 23.60
C LYS A 212 -9.90 3.45 22.24
N LEU A 213 -8.79 2.84 21.81
CA LEU A 213 -8.13 3.11 20.52
C LEU A 213 -8.90 2.58 19.30
N VAL A 214 -9.70 1.52 19.46
CA VAL A 214 -10.43 0.89 18.34
C VAL A 214 -11.62 1.74 17.88
N SER A 215 -12.32 2.42 18.80
CA SER A 215 -13.39 3.38 18.47
C SER A 215 -12.82 4.64 17.82
N ILE A 216 -11.61 5.03 18.25
CA ILE A 216 -10.82 6.10 17.62
C ILE A 216 -10.42 5.69 16.20
N LEU A 217 -10.23 4.40 15.90
CA LEU A 217 -9.83 3.94 14.57
C LEU A 217 -10.91 4.06 13.50
N LEU A 218 -12.19 3.85 13.82
CA LEU A 218 -13.28 4.11 12.85
C LEU A 218 -13.45 5.61 12.61
N ILE A 219 -13.19 6.42 13.64
CA ILE A 219 -13.19 7.88 13.58
C ILE A 219 -11.93 8.41 12.89
N ASP A 220 -10.77 7.75 13.01
CA ASP A 220 -9.52 8.08 12.31
C ASP A 220 -9.52 7.54 10.89
N LEU A 221 -10.19 6.42 10.59
CA LEU A 221 -10.51 6.05 9.21
C LEU A 221 -11.38 7.17 8.61
N ALA A 222 -12.48 7.52 9.27
CA ALA A 222 -13.39 8.59 8.82
C ALA A 222 -12.73 9.98 8.76
N LEU A 223 -11.84 10.35 9.69
CA LEU A 223 -11.08 11.60 9.73
C LEU A 223 -9.88 11.59 8.78
N SER A 224 -9.27 10.43 8.53
CA SER A 224 -8.27 10.24 7.46
C SER A 224 -8.95 10.38 6.10
N PHE A 225 -10.20 9.91 5.96
CA PHE A 225 -11.07 10.17 4.82
C PHE A 225 -11.56 11.63 4.76
N GLU A 226 -11.86 12.30 5.88
CA GLU A 226 -12.19 13.74 5.93
C GLU A 226 -10.97 14.61 5.53
N LYS A 227 -9.74 14.17 5.86
CA LYS A 227 -8.49 14.78 5.38
C LYS A 227 -8.14 14.39 3.94
N MET A 228 -8.74 13.34 3.37
CA MET A 228 -8.60 12.99 1.94
C MET A 228 -9.23 14.00 1.00
N ASP A 229 -10.07 14.93 1.48
CA ASP A 229 -10.49 16.10 0.70
C ASP A 229 -9.31 16.90 0.13
N SER A 230 -8.13 16.78 0.75
CA SER A 230 -6.89 17.47 0.35
C SER A 230 -5.81 16.57 -0.26
N LEU A 231 -6.09 15.26 -0.38
CA LEU A 231 -5.11 14.21 -0.65
C LEU A 231 -5.57 13.37 -1.86
N THR A 232 -5.36 13.90 -3.06
CA THR A 232 -5.67 13.17 -4.29
C THR A 232 -4.62 12.09 -4.53
N ILE A 233 -4.88 10.87 -4.05
CA ILE A 233 -4.05 9.70 -4.30
C ILE A 233 -4.26 9.25 -5.75
N LEU A 234 -3.16 9.16 -6.50
CA LEU A 234 -3.19 8.69 -7.89
C LEU A 234 -3.39 7.18 -7.97
N CYS A 235 -4.65 6.77 -8.01
CA CYS A 235 -5.07 5.51 -8.62
C CYS A 235 -5.39 5.82 -10.08
N SER A 236 -4.75 5.13 -11.04
CA SER A 236 -5.13 5.34 -12.44
C SER A 236 -6.62 5.03 -12.58
N ARG A 237 -7.38 6.03 -13.05
CA ARG A 237 -8.84 5.96 -13.04
C ARG A 237 -9.38 4.84 -13.94
N LYS A 238 -8.53 4.31 -14.83
CA LYS A 238 -8.85 3.30 -15.84
C LYS A 238 -7.91 2.08 -15.83
N GLY A 239 -7.09 1.91 -14.80
CA GLY A 239 -6.13 0.79 -14.70
C GLY A 239 -4.95 0.84 -15.68
N ASP A 240 -4.96 1.76 -16.65
CA ASP A 240 -3.93 1.88 -17.67
C ASP A 240 -2.89 2.95 -17.33
N ILE A 241 -1.66 2.50 -17.06
CA ILE A 241 -0.49 3.35 -16.77
C ILE A 241 -0.18 4.37 -17.88
N ARG A 242 -0.66 4.17 -19.11
CA ARG A 242 -0.49 5.12 -20.22
C ARG A 242 -1.29 6.40 -20.00
N LEU A 243 -2.41 6.32 -19.27
CA LEU A 243 -3.30 7.44 -18.98
C LEU A 243 -2.92 8.20 -17.70
N LEU A 244 -1.90 7.73 -16.97
CA LEU A 244 -1.44 8.31 -15.71
C LEU A 244 -1.14 9.81 -15.80
N VAL A 245 -0.61 10.27 -16.95
CA VAL A 245 -0.30 11.70 -17.16
C VAL A 245 -1.57 12.54 -17.29
N GLU A 246 -2.64 12.00 -17.88
CA GLU A 246 -3.94 12.65 -17.97
C GLU A 246 -4.60 12.71 -16.59
N ASP A 247 -4.55 11.59 -15.85
CA ASP A 247 -5.03 11.51 -14.48
C ASP A 247 -4.32 12.54 -13.57
N ILE A 248 -2.98 12.68 -13.65
CA ILE A 248 -2.23 13.71 -12.89
C ILE A 248 -2.70 15.13 -13.22
N LYS A 249 -2.98 15.42 -14.50
CA LYS A 249 -3.40 16.75 -14.94
C LYS A 249 -4.82 17.09 -14.48
N GLU A 250 -5.72 16.11 -14.49
CA GLU A 250 -7.10 16.28 -14.03
C GLU A 250 -7.14 16.41 -12.50
N LEU A 251 -6.51 15.47 -11.80
CA LEU A 251 -6.55 15.33 -10.35
C LEU A 251 -5.70 16.38 -9.62
N ARG A 252 -4.64 16.90 -10.27
CA ARG A 252 -3.69 17.88 -9.73
C ARG A 252 -3.27 17.58 -8.29
N PRO A 253 -2.68 16.39 -8.05
CA PRO A 253 -2.42 15.87 -6.71
C PRO A 253 -1.40 16.72 -5.95
N THR A 254 -1.56 16.77 -4.63
CA THR A 254 -0.55 17.31 -3.72
C THR A 254 0.44 16.22 -3.30
N ILE A 255 0.03 14.95 -3.31
CA ILE A 255 0.80 13.83 -2.78
C ILE A 255 0.65 12.64 -3.72
N VAL A 256 1.77 12.02 -4.09
CA VAL A 256 1.78 10.98 -5.13
C VAL A 256 2.55 9.75 -4.65
N PRO A 257 1.85 8.67 -4.25
CA PRO A 257 2.50 7.37 -4.16
C PRO A 257 2.85 6.89 -5.56
N VAL A 258 4.08 6.43 -5.75
CA VAL A 258 4.62 6.08 -7.07
C VAL A 258 5.55 4.89 -6.98
N VAL A 259 5.44 3.96 -7.94
CA VAL A 259 6.34 2.81 -8.00
C VAL A 259 7.59 3.14 -8.84
N PRO A 260 8.76 2.54 -8.54
CA PRO A 260 10.02 2.77 -9.25
C PRO A 260 9.90 2.67 -10.77
N ARG A 261 9.09 1.74 -11.28
CA ARG A 261 8.85 1.58 -12.73
C ARG A 261 8.31 2.85 -13.40
N VAL A 262 7.45 3.61 -12.72
CA VAL A 262 6.92 4.88 -13.24
C VAL A 262 8.02 5.94 -13.26
N LEU A 263 8.83 6.02 -12.21
CA LEU A 263 9.94 6.96 -12.10
C LEU A 263 11.04 6.68 -13.13
N ASN A 264 11.39 5.41 -13.33
CA ASN A 264 12.32 4.98 -14.38
C ASN A 264 11.81 5.39 -15.76
N ARG A 265 10.53 5.13 -16.08
CA ARG A 265 9.93 5.56 -17.35
C ARG A 265 9.97 7.08 -17.54
N LEU A 266 9.73 7.86 -16.48
CA LEU A 266 9.85 9.31 -16.52
C LEU A 266 11.29 9.73 -16.83
N TYR A 267 12.26 9.15 -16.12
CA TYR A 267 13.69 9.39 -16.34
C TYR A 267 14.10 9.04 -17.76
N ASP A 268 13.78 7.84 -18.24
CA ASP A 268 14.13 7.36 -19.59
C ASP A 268 13.54 8.27 -20.68
N LYS A 269 12.30 8.72 -20.50
CA LYS A 269 11.66 9.66 -21.42
C LYS A 269 12.38 11.01 -21.46
N VAL A 270 12.78 11.54 -20.31
CA VAL A 270 13.54 12.82 -20.26
C VAL A 270 14.94 12.64 -20.85
N MET A 271 15.63 11.57 -20.48
CA MET A 271 16.97 11.28 -20.98
C MET A 271 16.99 11.04 -22.50
N SER A 272 15.96 10.40 -23.06
CA SER A 272 15.85 10.23 -24.52
C SER A 272 15.70 11.55 -25.29
N GLU A 273 15.08 12.58 -24.70
CA GLU A 273 15.00 13.92 -25.30
C GLU A 273 16.28 14.75 -25.09
N VAL A 274 16.86 14.66 -23.89
CA VAL A 274 18.06 15.40 -23.50
C VAL A 274 19.29 14.90 -24.26
N ASN A 275 19.40 13.58 -24.46
CA ASN A 275 20.53 12.96 -25.18
C ASN A 275 20.56 13.27 -26.68
N LYS A 276 19.50 13.86 -27.26
CA LYS A 276 19.49 14.29 -28.68
C LYS A 276 20.43 15.46 -28.97
N SER A 277 20.92 16.17 -27.95
CA SER A 277 21.80 17.32 -28.13
C SER A 277 22.82 17.40 -26.99
N TYR A 278 24.10 17.50 -27.35
CA TYR A 278 25.19 17.68 -26.40
C TYR A 278 25.00 18.90 -25.49
N VAL A 279 24.50 20.01 -26.05
CA VAL A 279 24.22 21.23 -25.29
C VAL A 279 23.08 21.01 -24.29
N LYS A 280 21.99 20.36 -24.71
CA LYS A 280 20.87 20.04 -23.80
C LYS A 280 21.32 19.10 -22.68
N LYS A 281 22.13 18.10 -23.01
CA LYS A 281 22.71 17.15 -22.04
C LYS A 281 23.61 17.83 -21.02
N ALA A 282 24.52 18.70 -21.47
CA ALA A 282 25.38 19.46 -20.58
C ALA A 282 24.56 20.37 -19.65
N LEU A 283 23.60 21.13 -20.19
CA LEU A 283 22.72 21.99 -19.39
C LEU A 283 21.88 21.20 -18.38
N PHE A 284 21.34 20.05 -18.79
CA PHE A 284 20.56 19.18 -17.92
C PHE A 284 21.42 18.62 -16.77
N ASN A 285 22.62 18.15 -17.05
CA ASN A 285 23.53 17.63 -16.02
C ASN A 285 23.91 18.74 -15.02
N ILE A 286 24.19 19.96 -15.50
CA ILE A 286 24.44 21.12 -14.64
C ILE A 286 23.21 21.42 -13.76
N ALA A 287 22.02 21.40 -14.34
CA ALA A 287 20.77 21.65 -13.62
C ALA A 287 20.51 20.62 -12.52
N VAL A 288 20.68 19.32 -12.82
CA VAL A 288 20.52 18.25 -11.83
C VAL A 288 21.58 18.36 -10.73
N ALA A 289 22.84 18.62 -11.08
CA ALA A 289 23.91 18.80 -10.08
C ALA A 289 23.65 20.03 -9.18
N TYR A 290 23.19 21.14 -9.75
CA TYR A 290 22.82 22.32 -8.98
C TYR A 290 21.68 22.03 -7.99
N LYS A 291 20.60 21.39 -8.46
CA LYS A 291 19.48 21.00 -7.59
C LYS A 291 19.90 19.97 -6.53
N ALA A 292 20.80 19.04 -6.87
CA ALA A 292 21.37 18.10 -5.90
C ALA A 292 22.13 18.83 -4.78
N HIS A 293 22.90 19.85 -5.14
CA HIS A 293 23.58 20.69 -4.15
C HIS A 293 22.59 21.52 -3.31
N GLU A 294 21.50 22.05 -3.89
CA GLU A 294 20.43 22.68 -3.12
C GLU A 294 19.86 21.74 -2.06
N MET A 295 19.57 20.49 -2.44
CA MET A 295 19.01 19.49 -1.55
C MET A 295 19.96 19.13 -0.40
N GLN A 296 21.26 19.04 -0.67
CA GLN A 296 22.29 18.84 0.38
C GLN A 296 22.33 19.99 1.39
N ASN A 297 21.88 21.19 0.99
CA ASN A 297 21.73 22.35 1.86
C ASN A 297 20.29 22.51 2.39
N PHE A 298 19.48 21.45 2.33
CA PHE A 298 18.08 21.43 2.79
C PHE A 298 17.16 22.42 2.05
N ILE A 299 17.50 22.78 0.81
CA ILE A 299 16.70 23.68 -0.02
C ILE A 299 15.86 22.85 -1.01
N VAL A 300 14.57 22.71 -0.72
CA VAL A 300 13.58 22.12 -1.63
C VAL A 300 12.65 23.20 -2.15
N ARG A 301 12.82 23.57 -3.42
CA ARG A 301 12.07 24.66 -4.06
C ARG A 301 11.74 24.39 -5.51
N LYS A 302 10.82 25.20 -6.05
CA LYS A 302 10.27 25.11 -7.41
C LYS A 302 10.35 26.44 -8.19
N ASP A 303 10.97 27.46 -7.65
CA ASP A 303 10.98 28.81 -8.21
C ASP A 303 12.37 29.26 -8.67
N GLY A 304 13.36 28.35 -8.63
CA GLY A 304 14.73 28.63 -9.05
C GLY A 304 14.89 28.82 -10.56
N PHE A 305 16.09 29.23 -10.96
CA PHE A 305 16.44 29.44 -12.36
C PHE A 305 16.28 28.14 -13.20
N PHE A 306 16.91 27.05 -12.76
CA PHE A 306 16.85 25.76 -13.45
C PHE A 306 15.46 25.11 -13.39
N ASP A 307 14.68 25.42 -12.36
CA ASP A 307 13.29 24.98 -12.23
C ASP A 307 12.43 25.51 -13.39
N ASN A 308 12.61 26.78 -13.74
CA ASN A 308 11.88 27.43 -14.83
C ASN A 308 12.47 27.16 -16.22
N LEU A 309 13.79 26.98 -16.31
CA LEU A 309 14.49 26.76 -17.58
C LEU A 309 14.44 25.29 -18.04
N VAL A 310 14.70 24.34 -17.13
CA VAL A 310 14.91 22.93 -17.47
C VAL A 310 13.72 22.06 -17.06
N PHE A 311 13.21 22.23 -15.83
CA PHE A 311 12.25 21.29 -15.24
C PHE A 311 10.78 21.69 -15.43
N LYS A 312 10.49 22.87 -15.97
CA LYS A 312 9.13 23.41 -16.15
C LYS A 312 8.16 22.46 -16.87
N LYS A 313 8.64 21.64 -17.81
CA LYS A 313 7.82 20.68 -18.58
C LYS A 313 7.59 19.35 -17.86
N VAL A 314 8.43 19.00 -16.89
CA VAL A 314 8.40 17.72 -16.16
C VAL A 314 7.61 17.86 -14.86
N ARG A 315 7.74 19.02 -14.21
CA ARG A 315 7.20 19.28 -12.89
C ARG A 315 5.68 19.47 -12.88
N GLU A 316 5.04 18.93 -11.83
CA GLU A 316 3.70 19.34 -11.41
C GLU A 316 3.75 20.30 -10.21
N SER A 317 3.11 21.45 -10.35
CA SER A 317 3.18 22.57 -9.41
C SER A 317 2.70 22.22 -8.00
N ARG A 318 1.68 21.36 -7.87
CA ARG A 318 1.03 21.06 -6.58
C ARG A 318 1.68 19.95 -5.77
N VAL A 319 2.45 19.06 -6.40
CA VAL A 319 3.03 17.88 -5.74
C VAL A 319 4.07 18.30 -4.71
N ARG A 320 3.80 18.13 -3.42
CA ARG A 320 4.74 18.42 -2.32
C ARG A 320 5.51 17.19 -1.84
N LEU A 321 4.92 16.01 -2.01
CA LEU A 321 5.46 14.76 -1.49
C LEU A 321 5.23 13.62 -2.48
N MET A 322 6.26 12.83 -2.70
CA MET A 322 6.20 11.57 -3.42
C MET A 322 6.73 10.46 -2.52
N VAL A 323 6.05 9.32 -2.52
CA VAL A 323 6.46 8.13 -1.75
C VAL A 323 6.68 6.99 -2.73
N THR A 324 7.83 6.34 -2.65
CA THR A 324 8.18 5.21 -3.50
C THR A 324 8.64 4.01 -2.68
N GLY A 325 8.46 2.81 -3.21
CA GLY A 325 8.71 1.53 -2.56
C GLY A 325 8.44 0.39 -3.54
N SER A 326 8.16 -0.82 -3.06
CA SER A 326 7.85 -2.03 -3.85
C SER A 326 8.99 -2.64 -4.68
N ALA A 327 9.99 -1.85 -5.10
CA ALA A 327 11.13 -2.32 -5.88
C ALA A 327 12.35 -1.39 -5.68
N PRO A 328 13.57 -1.83 -6.06
CA PRO A 328 14.74 -0.97 -6.01
C PRO A 328 14.65 0.21 -6.99
N LEU A 329 15.06 1.39 -6.55
CA LEU A 329 15.27 2.57 -7.39
C LEU A 329 16.76 2.93 -7.44
N SER A 330 17.27 3.28 -8.63
CA SER A 330 18.68 3.68 -8.74
C SER A 330 18.92 5.09 -8.18
N GLU A 331 20.11 5.31 -7.64
CA GLU A 331 20.53 6.61 -7.06
C GLU A 331 20.36 7.77 -8.05
N ASN A 332 20.72 7.55 -9.31
CA ASN A 332 20.60 8.54 -10.38
C ASN A 332 19.14 8.93 -10.64
N VAL A 333 18.23 7.96 -10.63
CA VAL A 333 16.81 8.21 -10.89
C VAL A 333 16.19 8.94 -9.70
N LEU A 334 16.47 8.51 -8.46
CA LEU A 334 15.95 9.21 -7.27
C LEU A 334 16.45 10.66 -7.20
N THR A 335 17.75 10.88 -7.43
CA THR A 335 18.36 12.21 -7.46
C THR A 335 17.73 13.09 -8.54
N PHE A 336 17.54 12.55 -9.75
CA PHE A 336 16.85 13.24 -10.83
C PHE A 336 15.41 13.61 -10.45
N VAL A 337 14.62 12.67 -9.91
CA VAL A 337 13.20 12.92 -9.60
C VAL A 337 13.08 14.02 -8.54
N ARG A 338 13.90 13.96 -7.48
CA ARG A 338 13.92 15.01 -6.46
C ARG A 338 14.28 16.38 -7.05
N ALA A 339 15.31 16.41 -7.91
CA ALA A 339 15.74 17.63 -8.60
C ALA A 339 14.65 18.20 -9.53
N ALA A 340 14.03 17.35 -10.36
CA ALA A 340 13.09 17.75 -11.39
C ALA A 340 11.72 18.14 -10.84
N MET A 341 11.24 17.43 -9.82
CA MET A 341 9.95 17.71 -9.19
C MET A 341 10.04 18.86 -8.19
N GLY A 342 11.23 19.09 -7.60
CA GLY A 342 11.44 20.13 -6.59
C GLY A 342 10.54 19.91 -5.38
N CYS A 343 10.38 18.65 -4.97
CA CYS A 343 9.54 18.23 -3.86
C CYS A 343 10.23 17.12 -3.06
N VAL A 344 9.67 16.80 -1.89
CA VAL A 344 10.17 15.72 -1.05
C VAL A 344 9.84 14.39 -1.72
N VAL A 345 10.85 13.53 -1.90
CA VAL A 345 10.67 12.16 -2.40
C VAL A 345 11.30 11.21 -1.40
N VAL A 346 10.46 10.39 -0.77
CA VAL A 346 10.89 9.38 0.19
C VAL A 346 10.78 7.99 -0.41
N GLU A 347 11.76 7.15 -0.09
CA GLU A 347 11.81 5.73 -0.44
C GLU A 347 11.63 4.89 0.83
N GLY A 348 10.74 3.91 0.76
CA GLY A 348 10.47 2.98 1.86
C GLY A 348 10.62 1.53 1.43
N TYR A 349 10.99 0.70 2.39
CA TYR A 349 11.08 -0.75 2.23
C TYR A 349 10.18 -1.46 3.23
N GLY A 350 9.60 -2.56 2.76
CA GLY A 350 8.86 -3.53 3.55
C GLY A 350 8.20 -4.53 2.61
N GLN A 351 7.30 -5.34 3.18
CA GLN A 351 6.58 -6.39 2.47
C GLN A 351 5.23 -6.62 3.15
N THR A 352 4.33 -7.37 2.50
CA THR A 352 3.00 -7.66 3.03
C THR A 352 3.06 -8.38 4.38
N GLU A 353 4.03 -9.27 4.60
CA GLU A 353 4.28 -9.99 5.85
C GLU A 353 4.65 -9.08 7.04
N CYS A 354 5.01 -7.82 6.77
CA CYS A 354 5.18 -6.78 7.79
C CYS A 354 4.25 -5.57 7.53
N VAL A 355 3.05 -5.83 7.01
CA VAL A 355 2.03 -4.85 6.62
C VAL A 355 2.40 -4.07 5.36
N ALA A 356 3.39 -3.17 5.43
CA ALA A 356 3.87 -2.45 4.26
C ALA A 356 5.25 -1.84 4.46
N CYS A 357 5.46 -1.12 5.57
CA CYS A 357 6.70 -0.39 5.80
C CYS A 357 7.46 -0.98 7.00
N ALA A 358 8.77 -1.12 6.85
CA ALA A 358 9.70 -1.45 7.93
C ALA A 358 10.80 -0.38 8.04
N THR A 359 11.16 0.24 6.91
CA THR A 359 12.04 1.40 6.88
C THR A 359 11.53 2.47 5.94
N VAL A 360 11.86 3.73 6.22
CA VAL A 360 11.55 4.86 5.34
C VAL A 360 12.62 5.94 5.43
N SER A 361 12.98 6.53 4.29
CA SER A 361 13.86 7.69 4.24
C SER A 361 13.15 8.93 4.77
N MET A 362 13.88 9.85 5.41
CA MET A 362 13.30 11.04 6.02
C MET A 362 13.30 12.26 5.09
N GLU A 363 12.43 13.21 5.39
CA GLU A 363 12.56 14.57 4.84
C GLU A 363 13.87 15.19 5.30
N GLY A 364 14.57 15.86 4.37
CA GLY A 364 15.92 16.39 4.62
C GLY A 364 17.03 15.39 4.33
N ASP A 365 16.72 14.10 4.15
CA ASP A 365 17.69 13.13 3.66
C ASP A 365 17.89 13.27 2.15
N SER A 366 18.95 13.98 1.78
CA SER A 366 19.33 14.17 0.38
C SER A 366 20.05 12.97 -0.22
N ASN A 367 20.49 12.01 0.60
CA ASN A 367 21.24 10.86 0.12
C ASN A 367 20.31 9.88 -0.57
N ALA A 368 20.86 9.18 -1.56
CA ALA A 368 20.17 8.14 -2.31
C ALA A 368 20.87 6.80 -2.08
N GLY A 369 20.23 5.71 -2.49
CA GLY A 369 20.83 4.37 -2.44
C GLY A 369 20.65 3.67 -1.10
N HIS A 370 19.69 4.11 -0.30
CA HIS A 370 19.20 3.45 0.91
C HIS A 370 17.68 3.62 1.03
N VAL A 371 17.06 2.76 1.82
CA VAL A 371 15.61 2.75 2.11
C VAL A 371 15.28 3.36 3.48
N GLY A 372 16.25 4.10 4.03
CA GLY A 372 16.10 4.95 5.20
C GLY A 372 16.25 4.20 6.52
N MET A 373 15.64 4.74 7.57
CA MET A 373 15.78 4.21 8.93
C MET A 373 14.58 3.36 9.33
N VAL A 374 14.77 2.57 10.38
CA VAL A 374 13.73 1.70 10.94
C VAL A 374 12.58 2.54 11.49
N ILE A 375 11.35 2.16 11.15
CA ILE A 375 10.16 2.83 11.70
C ILE A 375 9.97 2.45 13.18
N PRO A 376 9.43 3.34 14.04
CA PRO A 376 9.19 3.06 15.46
C PRO A 376 8.46 1.75 15.81
N SER A 377 7.61 1.22 14.93
CA SER A 377 6.89 -0.05 15.13
C SER A 377 7.66 -1.29 14.68
N ALA A 378 8.92 -1.14 14.26
CA ALA A 378 9.77 -2.20 13.78
C ALA A 378 11.11 -2.25 14.53
N SER A 379 11.69 -3.45 14.57
CA SER A 379 13.07 -3.71 14.96
C SER A 379 13.69 -4.58 13.87
N ILE A 380 14.92 -4.27 13.48
CA ILE A 380 15.63 -4.98 12.41
C ILE A 380 16.96 -5.50 12.93
N LYS A 381 17.26 -6.77 12.63
CA LYS A 381 18.60 -7.36 12.76
C LYS A 381 19.05 -7.90 11.39
N LEU A 382 20.36 -8.00 11.20
CA LEU A 382 20.95 -8.71 10.06
C LEU A 382 21.45 -10.07 10.54
N VAL A 383 21.09 -11.13 9.81
CA VAL A 383 21.53 -12.50 10.09
C VAL A 383 22.49 -12.96 9.01
N ASP A 384 23.53 -13.70 9.40
CA ASP A 384 24.51 -14.24 8.47
C ASP A 384 23.86 -15.08 7.38
N VAL A 385 24.37 -14.93 6.15
CA VAL A 385 24.03 -15.78 5.00
C VAL A 385 25.33 -16.28 4.37
N PRO A 386 26.01 -17.26 5.02
CA PRO A 386 27.34 -17.71 4.62
C PRO A 386 27.40 -18.23 3.18
N GLU A 387 26.33 -18.84 2.68
CA GLU A 387 26.22 -19.36 1.32
C GLU A 387 26.34 -18.29 0.23
N LEU A 388 26.02 -17.04 0.58
CA LEU A 388 26.12 -15.83 -0.25
C LEU A 388 27.28 -14.91 0.17
N GLY A 389 28.02 -15.24 1.23
CA GLY A 389 29.15 -14.44 1.71
C GLY A 389 28.76 -13.15 2.44
N TYR A 390 27.53 -13.07 2.97
CA TYR A 390 27.09 -11.93 3.79
C TYR A 390 27.17 -12.30 5.27
N PHE A 391 27.79 -11.44 6.07
CA PHE A 391 27.96 -11.64 7.52
C PHE A 391 27.61 -10.37 8.29
N ALA A 392 26.83 -10.51 9.37
CA ALA A 392 26.36 -9.41 10.20
C ALA A 392 27.52 -8.61 10.80
N LYS A 393 28.68 -9.25 11.05
CA LYS A 393 29.91 -8.57 11.48
C LYS A 393 30.43 -7.53 10.46
N ASP A 394 30.07 -7.71 9.19
CA ASP A 394 30.42 -6.82 8.06
C ASP A 394 29.24 -5.88 7.72
N GLU A 395 28.32 -5.72 8.67
CA GLU A 395 27.10 -4.92 8.58
C GLU A 395 26.18 -5.36 7.43
N ALA A 396 26.23 -6.64 7.01
CA ALA A 396 25.47 -7.15 5.88
C ALA A 396 24.87 -8.54 6.15
N GLY A 397 23.64 -8.80 5.75
CA GLY A 397 23.00 -10.09 6.01
C GLY A 397 21.54 -10.13 5.59
N GLU A 398 20.87 -11.24 5.88
CA GLU A 398 19.42 -11.35 5.74
C GLU A 398 18.74 -10.40 6.72
N ILE A 399 17.85 -9.56 6.18
CA ILE A 399 17.03 -8.66 6.96
C ILE A 399 16.02 -9.51 7.73
N CYS A 400 16.00 -9.36 9.05
CA CYS A 400 15.00 -9.97 9.91
C CYS A 400 14.24 -8.87 10.65
N ILE A 401 12.91 -8.89 10.57
CA ILE A 401 12.03 -7.86 11.12
C ILE A 401 11.26 -8.42 12.31
N LYS A 402 11.17 -7.66 13.40
CA LYS A 402 10.32 -7.97 14.55
C LYS A 402 9.54 -6.74 14.96
N GLY A 403 8.33 -6.94 15.47
CA GLY A 403 7.50 -5.86 15.99
C GLY A 403 6.01 -6.13 15.80
N PRO A 404 5.15 -5.24 16.30
CA PRO A 404 3.70 -5.36 16.15
C PRO A 404 3.22 -5.31 14.69
N ILE A 405 4.07 -4.96 13.72
CA ILE A 405 3.75 -4.99 12.29
C ILE A 405 3.92 -6.37 11.65
N VAL A 406 4.58 -7.33 12.31
CA VAL A 406 4.79 -8.66 11.75
C VAL A 406 3.46 -9.42 11.74
N PHE A 407 3.11 -10.00 10.59
CA PHE A 407 1.90 -10.79 10.37
C PHE A 407 1.74 -11.93 11.38
N ARG A 408 0.51 -12.45 11.49
CA ARG A 408 0.25 -13.63 12.32
C ARG A 408 0.83 -14.92 11.73
N GLY A 409 1.04 -14.95 10.42
CA GLY A 409 1.46 -16.13 9.65
C GLY A 409 0.69 -16.25 8.34
N TYR A 410 0.92 -17.34 7.62
CA TYR A 410 0.21 -17.65 6.39
C TYR A 410 -1.06 -18.46 6.68
N TYR A 411 -2.17 -18.05 6.06
CA TYR A 411 -3.48 -18.66 6.21
C TYR A 411 -3.45 -20.13 5.78
N GLN A 412 -3.81 -21.02 6.72
CA GLN A 412 -3.80 -22.47 6.55
C GLN A 412 -2.46 -23.03 6.03
N ASN A 413 -1.33 -22.40 6.38
CA ASN A 413 0.00 -22.85 5.98
C ASN A 413 1.03 -22.67 7.11
N ASP A 414 0.92 -23.52 8.12
CA ASP A 414 1.78 -23.48 9.32
C ASP A 414 3.24 -23.84 9.02
N GLU A 415 3.48 -24.73 8.04
CA GLU A 415 4.82 -25.15 7.63
C GLU A 415 5.61 -23.96 7.08
N LEU A 416 5.03 -23.25 6.11
CA LEU A 416 5.66 -22.05 5.55
C LEU A 416 5.74 -20.92 6.57
N THR A 417 4.77 -20.83 7.49
CA THR A 417 4.83 -19.84 8.58
C THR A 417 6.07 -20.06 9.44
N LYS A 418 6.35 -21.32 9.83
CA LYS A 418 7.54 -21.68 10.61
C LYS A 418 8.85 -21.56 9.82
N GLU A 419 8.81 -21.62 8.48
CA GLU A 419 9.99 -21.38 7.63
C GLU A 419 10.46 -19.92 7.72
N VAL A 420 9.53 -18.96 7.82
CA VAL A 420 9.86 -17.52 7.76
C VAL A 420 9.74 -16.80 9.09
N LEU A 421 9.03 -17.34 10.08
CA LEU A 421 8.85 -16.74 11.40
C LEU A 421 9.51 -17.63 12.46
N ASP A 422 10.60 -17.14 13.06
CA ASP A 422 11.34 -17.88 14.07
C ASP A 422 10.61 -17.93 15.43
N GLU A 423 11.10 -18.77 16.35
CA GLU A 423 10.52 -18.96 17.70
C GLU A 423 10.56 -17.67 18.55
N ASP A 424 11.47 -16.76 18.23
CA ASP A 424 11.61 -15.45 18.86
C ASP A 424 10.69 -14.39 18.22
N GLY A 425 9.93 -14.73 17.17
CA GLY A 425 9.02 -13.84 16.47
C GLY A 425 9.71 -12.88 15.49
N TRP A 426 10.89 -13.23 14.98
CA TRP A 426 11.52 -12.53 13.86
C TRP A 426 11.06 -13.11 12.52
N LEU A 427 10.59 -12.22 11.66
CA LEU A 427 10.30 -12.49 10.26
C LEU A 427 11.58 -12.42 9.44
N HIS A 428 12.01 -13.57 8.92
CA HIS A 428 13.06 -13.70 7.90
C HIS A 428 12.51 -13.26 6.54
N THR A 429 12.98 -12.11 6.04
CA THR A 429 12.39 -11.50 4.84
C THR A 429 12.85 -12.15 3.54
N GLY A 430 13.96 -12.91 3.56
CA GLY A 430 14.63 -13.38 2.36
C GLY A 430 15.29 -12.26 1.53
N ASP A 431 15.33 -11.02 2.03
CA ASP A 431 16.06 -9.91 1.43
C ASP A 431 17.40 -9.69 2.13
N ILE A 432 18.43 -9.36 1.36
CA ILE A 432 19.76 -9.02 1.86
C ILE A 432 19.86 -7.50 2.04
N GLY A 433 20.22 -7.09 3.25
CA GLY A 433 20.43 -5.71 3.63
C GLY A 433 21.86 -5.43 4.05
N ARG A 434 22.21 -4.13 4.07
CA ARG A 434 23.45 -3.62 4.64
C ARG A 434 23.18 -2.35 5.43
N TRP A 435 23.70 -2.25 6.65
CA TRP A 435 23.71 -0.99 7.38
C TRP A 435 24.78 -0.05 6.82
N LEU A 436 24.38 1.19 6.58
CA LEU A 436 25.30 2.26 6.25
C LEU A 436 25.77 2.95 7.54
N LYS A 437 26.88 3.70 7.46
CA LYS A 437 27.49 4.37 8.61
C LYS A 437 26.55 5.38 9.27
N GLU A 438 25.60 5.89 8.49
CA GLU A 438 24.59 6.86 8.87
C GLU A 438 23.40 6.23 9.61
N GLY A 439 23.38 4.90 9.80
CA GLY A 439 22.28 4.18 10.45
C GLY A 439 21.07 3.92 9.54
N THR A 440 21.24 4.07 8.23
CA THR A 440 20.22 3.77 7.23
C THR A 440 20.44 2.38 6.62
N LEU A 441 19.35 1.73 6.22
CA LEU A 441 19.37 0.42 5.61
C LEU A 441 19.49 0.54 4.09
N LYS A 442 20.40 -0.22 3.48
CA LYS A 442 20.50 -0.41 2.03
C LYS A 442 20.05 -1.81 1.66
N ILE A 443 19.13 -1.94 0.70
CA ILE A 443 18.79 -3.23 0.12
C ILE A 443 19.85 -3.60 -0.92
N VAL A 444 20.37 -4.82 -0.82
CA VAL A 444 21.44 -5.33 -1.68
C VAL A 444 20.88 -6.30 -2.71
N ASP A 445 20.12 -7.32 -2.27
CA ASP A 445 19.65 -8.40 -3.15
C ASP A 445 18.52 -9.22 -2.50
N ARG A 446 18.06 -10.27 -3.18
CA ARG A 446 17.15 -11.31 -2.64
C ARG A 446 17.88 -12.65 -2.52
N LYS A 447 17.76 -13.32 -1.37
CA LYS A 447 18.37 -14.63 -1.08
C LYS A 447 18.03 -15.68 -2.15
N LYS A 448 16.80 -15.68 -2.68
CA LYS A 448 16.31 -16.65 -3.67
C LYS A 448 16.64 -16.31 -5.14
N HIS A 449 17.17 -15.12 -5.46
CA HIS A 449 17.42 -14.69 -6.86
C HIS A 449 18.90 -14.66 -7.27
N ILE A 450 19.84 -15.02 -6.39
CA ILE A 450 21.25 -15.09 -6.75
C ILE A 450 21.52 -16.36 -7.57
N PHE A 451 21.38 -16.25 -8.89
CA PHE A 451 22.09 -17.15 -9.79
C PHE A 451 23.59 -16.90 -9.59
N LYS A 452 24.27 -17.82 -8.90
CA LYS A 452 25.72 -17.98 -9.08
C LYS A 452 25.92 -18.34 -10.55
N LEU A 453 26.35 -17.37 -11.36
CA LEU A 453 27.07 -17.70 -12.59
C LEU A 453 28.33 -18.44 -12.15
N ALA A 454 28.30 -19.76 -12.27
CA ALA A 454 29.46 -20.60 -12.05
C ALA A 454 30.38 -20.43 -13.27
N GLN A 455 31.57 -19.89 -12.97
CA GLN A 455 32.83 -19.90 -13.73
C GLN A 455 32.93 -19.09 -15.02
#